data_AF-A0A1W0X1A7-F1
#
_entry.id   AF-A0A1W0X1A7-F1
#
_cell.length_a   1.000
_cell.length_b   1.000
_cell.length_c   1.000
_cell.angle_alpha   90.00
_cell.angle_beta   90.00
_cell.angle_gamma   90.00
#
_symmetry.space_group_name_H-M   'P 1'
#
loop_
_entity.id
_entity.type
_entity.pdbx_description
1 polymer ?
#
loop_
_entity_poly.entity_id
_entity_poly.type
_entity_poly.pdbx_seq_one_letter_code
_entity_poly.pdbx_strand_id
1 'polypeptide(L)'
;MASSTGFFVLFSCCLGLACAGLVDRAQDLADTTRYPLITGFYRIEMNVVRLDTQGKSHTGLSCDIFDKCDPKIIAFIDTQKPNNDFGGDSVPYANYVTLFDGNNAPNVVEIDKTISRDVCGKGVRKIAMRVRAIDKDGINDDKIDNYKCHITGERNPPAQDERSAEWSMEIPCAGEDRPSSKVYLRYRWYFIPEQQCRPSSNGQGLFSGLFSR
;
A
#
# COMPACT_ATOMS: atom_id res chain seq x y z
N MET A 1 -11.67 -23.18 -55.47
CA MET A 1 -10.58 -23.03 -54.49
C MET A 1 -11.16 -22.33 -53.28
N ALA A 2 -11.47 -23.09 -52.23
CA ALA A 2 -12.12 -22.57 -51.02
C ALA A 2 -11.04 -22.21 -49.99
N SER A 3 -11.00 -20.94 -49.60
CA SER A 3 -10.07 -20.42 -48.59
C SER A 3 -10.70 -20.59 -47.21
N SER A 4 -10.06 -21.38 -46.35
CA SER A 4 -10.42 -21.59 -44.94
C SER A 4 -9.38 -20.90 -44.08
N THR A 5 -9.73 -19.75 -43.52
CA THR A 5 -8.92 -19.04 -42.52
C THR A 5 -9.86 -18.30 -41.59
N GLY A 6 -9.93 -18.73 -40.32
CA GLY A 6 -10.57 -17.94 -39.28
C GLY A 6 -11.14 -18.75 -38.13
N PHE A 7 -10.31 -19.44 -37.34
CA PHE A 7 -10.77 -20.04 -36.08
C PHE A 7 -9.60 -20.30 -35.09
N PHE A 8 -8.81 -19.29 -34.71
CA PHE A 8 -7.70 -19.52 -33.76
C PHE A 8 -7.35 -18.34 -32.82
N VAL A 9 -8.32 -17.51 -32.39
CA VAL A 9 -8.01 -16.34 -31.52
C VAL A 9 -8.77 -16.34 -30.17
N LEU A 10 -9.60 -17.33 -29.86
CA LEU A 10 -10.47 -17.29 -28.66
C LEU A 10 -9.96 -18.07 -27.42
N PHE A 11 -8.83 -18.78 -27.48
CA PHE A 11 -8.38 -19.64 -26.35
C PHE A 11 -7.33 -19.01 -25.41
N SER A 12 -6.79 -17.83 -25.72
CA SER A 12 -5.64 -17.29 -24.97
C SER A 12 -6.00 -16.49 -23.71
N CYS A 13 -7.22 -15.92 -23.61
CA CYS A 13 -7.58 -15.05 -22.47
C CYS A 13 -7.94 -15.79 -21.17
N CYS A 14 -8.36 -17.07 -21.23
CA CYS A 14 -8.79 -17.78 -20.02
C CYS A 14 -7.63 -18.28 -19.14
N LEU A 15 -6.39 -18.37 -19.66
CA LEU A 15 -5.24 -18.82 -18.88
C LEU A 15 -4.63 -17.72 -17.99
N GLY A 16 -4.79 -16.44 -18.33
CA GLY A 16 -4.17 -15.34 -17.58
C GLY A 16 -4.80 -15.09 -16.20
N LEU A 17 -6.12 -15.17 -16.09
CA LEU A 17 -6.85 -14.87 -14.85
C LEU A 17 -6.64 -15.91 -13.75
N ALA A 18 -6.33 -17.17 -14.10
CA ALA A 18 -6.08 -18.21 -13.11
C ALA A 18 -4.72 -18.06 -12.40
N CYS A 19 -3.74 -17.40 -13.03
CA CYS A 19 -2.38 -17.37 -12.53
C CYS A 19 -2.15 -16.35 -11.40
N ALA A 20 -2.84 -15.20 -11.42
CA ALA A 20 -2.63 -14.13 -10.42
C ALA A 20 -2.92 -14.60 -8.99
N GLY A 21 -4.06 -15.29 -8.78
CA GLY A 21 -4.43 -15.80 -7.46
C GLY A 21 -3.54 -16.94 -6.93
N LEU A 22 -2.77 -17.61 -7.79
CA LEU A 22 -1.84 -18.66 -7.37
C LEU A 22 -0.55 -18.09 -6.78
N VAL A 23 -0.06 -16.96 -7.31
CA VAL A 23 1.15 -16.29 -6.81
C VAL A 23 0.92 -15.78 -5.40
N ASP A 24 -0.19 -15.07 -5.16
CA ASP A 24 -0.56 -14.55 -3.83
C ASP A 24 -0.65 -15.68 -2.79
N ARG A 25 -1.30 -16.80 -3.15
CA ARG A 25 -1.41 -17.97 -2.26
C ARG A 25 -0.08 -18.63 -1.96
N ALA A 26 0.82 -18.70 -2.94
CA ALA A 26 2.16 -19.24 -2.73
C ALA A 26 2.98 -18.34 -1.79
N GLN A 27 2.86 -17.02 -1.92
CA GLN A 27 3.48 -16.07 -1.01
C GLN A 27 2.91 -16.18 0.41
N ASP A 28 1.58 -16.28 0.56
CA ASP A 28 0.94 -16.49 1.86
C ASP A 28 1.44 -17.77 2.54
N LEU A 29 1.58 -18.87 1.78
CA LEU A 29 2.11 -20.13 2.29
C LEU A 29 3.57 -19.97 2.73
N ALA A 30 4.41 -19.30 1.94
CA ALA A 30 5.80 -19.01 2.29
C ALA A 30 5.90 -18.11 3.54
N ASP A 31 4.97 -17.16 3.73
CA ASP A 31 4.93 -16.33 4.92
C ASP A 31 4.60 -17.13 6.19
N THR A 32 3.81 -18.21 6.08
CA THR A 32 3.47 -19.04 7.24
C THR A 32 4.67 -19.74 7.87
N THR A 33 5.68 -20.05 7.07
CA THR A 33 6.91 -20.69 7.55
C THR A 33 7.94 -19.68 8.03
N ARG A 34 7.85 -18.43 7.56
CA ARG A 34 8.85 -17.39 7.82
C ARG A 34 8.49 -16.43 8.96
N TYR A 35 7.22 -16.05 9.10
CA TYR A 35 6.82 -14.99 10.02
C TYR A 35 5.84 -15.50 11.09
N PRO A 36 6.01 -15.11 12.37
CA PRO A 36 5.13 -15.55 13.45
C PRO A 36 3.71 -15.01 13.25
N LEU A 37 2.70 -15.79 13.68
CA LEU A 37 1.32 -15.34 13.73
C LEU A 37 1.12 -14.47 14.96
N ILE A 38 0.84 -13.18 14.76
CA ILE A 38 0.53 -12.25 15.85
C ILE A 38 -0.98 -12.18 16.02
N THR A 39 -1.47 -12.57 17.21
CA THR A 39 -2.88 -12.60 17.58
C THR A 39 -3.16 -11.62 18.72
N GLY A 40 -4.45 -11.33 18.98
CA GLY A 40 -4.88 -10.44 20.05
C GLY A 40 -5.47 -9.13 19.54
N PHE A 41 -5.48 -8.12 20.40
CA PHE A 41 -6.01 -6.79 20.12
C PHE A 41 -4.87 -5.78 20.18
N TYR A 42 -4.52 -5.21 19.04
CA TYR A 42 -3.40 -4.27 18.97
C TYR A 42 -3.67 -3.16 17.97
N ARG A 43 -3.03 -2.01 18.21
CA ARG A 43 -3.04 -0.84 17.34
C ARG A 43 -1.71 -0.75 16.62
N ILE A 44 -1.77 -0.45 15.33
CA ILE A 44 -0.63 -0.10 14.51
C ILE A 44 -0.73 1.38 14.19
N GLU A 45 0.36 2.09 14.39
CA GLU A 45 0.54 3.45 13.95
C GLU A 45 1.62 3.49 12.87
N MET A 46 1.31 4.18 11.77
CA MET A 46 2.22 4.43 10.67
C MET A 46 2.40 5.93 10.55
N ASN A 47 3.64 6.39 10.71
CA ASN A 47 4.05 7.76 10.46
C ASN A 47 4.72 7.83 9.08
N VAL A 48 4.16 8.66 8.21
CA VAL A 48 4.76 9.00 6.92
C VAL A 48 5.57 10.27 7.14
N VAL A 49 6.89 10.12 7.24
CA VAL A 49 7.82 11.20 7.58
C VAL A 49 7.91 12.18 6.42
N ARG A 50 8.37 11.68 5.27
CA ARG A 50 8.58 12.47 4.05
C ARG A 50 8.56 11.59 2.80
N LEU A 51 8.39 12.23 1.65
CA LEU A 51 8.45 11.60 0.32
C LEU A 51 9.49 12.32 -0.54
N ASP A 52 10.42 11.58 -1.13
CA ASP A 52 11.34 12.08 -2.17
C ASP A 52 10.87 11.59 -3.55
N THR A 53 10.20 12.49 -4.29
CA THR A 53 9.69 12.22 -5.65
C THR A 53 10.78 12.35 -6.71
N GLN A 54 11.88 13.03 -6.37
CA GLN A 54 12.91 13.49 -7.29
C GLN A 54 12.37 14.35 -8.46
N GLY A 55 11.20 14.97 -8.29
CA GLY A 55 10.54 15.81 -9.28
C GLY A 55 10.03 15.04 -10.51
N LYS A 56 9.77 13.74 -10.38
CA LYS A 56 9.48 12.84 -11.50
C LYS A 56 8.25 11.97 -11.26
N SER A 57 7.54 11.64 -12.33
CA SER A 57 6.46 10.64 -12.35
C SER A 57 7.01 9.20 -12.38
N HIS A 58 6.14 8.20 -12.37
CA HIS A 58 6.51 6.78 -12.37
C HIS A 58 7.28 6.37 -13.64
N THR A 59 7.10 7.10 -14.74
CA THR A 59 7.81 6.89 -16.01
C THR A 59 9.26 7.40 -15.99
N GLY A 60 9.62 8.18 -14.96
CA GLY A 60 10.91 8.84 -14.85
C GLY A 60 11.01 10.19 -15.58
N LEU A 61 9.94 10.59 -16.28
CA LEU A 61 9.77 11.94 -16.79
C LEU A 61 9.50 12.92 -15.63
N SER A 62 9.76 14.21 -15.84
CA SER A 62 9.34 15.25 -14.90
C SER A 62 7.81 15.19 -14.70
N CYS A 63 7.36 15.52 -13.48
CA CYS A 63 5.93 15.72 -13.16
C CYS A 63 5.31 16.71 -14.14
N ASP A 64 5.75 17.97 -14.05
CA ASP A 64 5.41 19.04 -14.97
C ASP A 64 6.58 19.42 -15.87
N ILE A 65 6.27 19.98 -17.05
CA ILE A 65 7.29 20.48 -17.99
C ILE A 65 7.92 21.78 -17.51
N PHE A 66 7.13 22.67 -16.90
CA PHE A 66 7.55 24.03 -16.54
C PHE A 66 7.59 24.29 -15.03
N ASP A 67 7.00 23.40 -14.23
CA ASP A 67 6.74 23.58 -12.81
C ASP A 67 7.21 22.38 -11.99
N LYS A 68 6.91 22.36 -10.68
CA LYS A 68 7.16 21.20 -9.80
C LYS A 68 5.87 20.44 -9.60
N CYS A 69 5.98 19.16 -9.20
CA CYS A 69 4.83 18.33 -8.91
C CYS A 69 3.81 19.01 -7.96
N ASP A 70 2.53 18.72 -8.18
CA ASP A 70 1.37 18.99 -7.37
C ASP A 70 0.93 17.70 -6.62
N PRO A 71 1.71 17.20 -5.63
CA PRO A 71 1.49 15.86 -5.12
C PRO A 71 0.25 15.78 -4.24
N LYS A 72 -0.54 14.73 -4.48
CA LYS A 72 -1.52 14.19 -3.55
C LYS A 72 -1.05 12.84 -3.02
N ILE A 73 -0.84 12.78 -1.72
CA ILE A 73 -0.24 11.64 -1.02
C ILE A 73 -1.29 11.03 -0.11
N ILE A 74 -1.64 9.78 -0.40
CA ILE A 74 -2.64 9.02 0.33
C ILE A 74 -2.00 7.77 0.94
N ALA A 75 -2.46 7.35 2.11
CA ALA A 75 -1.86 6.23 2.81
C ALA A 75 -2.89 5.30 3.48
N PHE A 76 -2.50 4.05 3.69
CA PHE A 76 -3.33 3.02 4.30
C PHE A 76 -2.47 1.96 5.02
N ILE A 77 -2.99 1.44 6.14
CA ILE A 77 -2.41 0.29 6.83
C ILE A 77 -3.23 -0.94 6.43
N ASP A 78 -2.67 -1.82 5.61
CA ASP A 78 -3.34 -3.00 5.10
C ASP A 78 -3.01 -4.24 5.95
N THR A 79 -3.98 -4.62 6.78
CA THR A 79 -3.89 -5.76 7.69
C THR A 79 -4.55 -7.02 7.14
N GLN A 80 -5.03 -7.00 5.89
CA GLN A 80 -5.84 -8.10 5.33
C GLN A 80 -5.21 -8.72 4.09
N LYS A 81 -4.65 -7.90 3.19
CA LYS A 81 -4.16 -8.34 1.88
C LYS A 81 -2.75 -7.80 1.59
N PRO A 82 -1.76 -8.06 2.46
CA PRO A 82 -0.43 -7.44 2.36
C PRO A 82 0.40 -7.86 1.14
N ASN A 83 0.04 -8.97 0.49
CA ASN A 83 0.72 -9.51 -0.67
C ASN A 83 0.13 -9.00 -1.99
N ASN A 84 -1.20 -8.85 -2.04
CA ASN A 84 -1.93 -8.39 -3.22
C ASN A 84 -1.45 -7.04 -3.78
N ASP A 85 -1.72 -6.85 -5.06
CA ASP A 85 -1.42 -5.64 -5.82
C ASP A 85 -2.15 -4.41 -5.27
N PHE A 86 -1.65 -3.23 -5.62
CA PHE A 86 -2.28 -1.96 -5.26
C PHE A 86 -3.65 -1.79 -5.94
N GLY A 87 -4.50 -0.96 -5.32
CA GLY A 87 -5.84 -0.69 -5.82
C GLY A 87 -6.84 -1.78 -5.45
N GLY A 88 -7.77 -2.08 -6.36
CA GLY A 88 -8.94 -2.92 -6.10
C GLY A 88 -8.64 -4.31 -5.53
N ASP A 89 -7.46 -4.89 -5.79
CA ASP A 89 -7.10 -6.24 -5.34
C ASP A 89 -6.81 -6.30 -3.84
N SER A 90 -6.20 -5.25 -3.27
CA SER A 90 -5.92 -5.12 -1.83
C SER A 90 -6.90 -4.19 -1.11
N VAL A 91 -6.91 -2.92 -1.48
CA VAL A 91 -7.72 -1.85 -0.91
C VAL A 91 -7.95 -0.77 -1.97
N PRO A 92 -9.22 -0.44 -2.32
CA PRO A 92 -9.52 0.66 -3.24
C PRO A 92 -8.93 1.99 -2.75
N TYR A 93 -8.36 2.80 -3.66
CA TYR A 93 -7.72 4.07 -3.29
C TYR A 93 -8.64 5.07 -2.58
N ALA A 94 -9.95 4.99 -2.83
CA ALA A 94 -10.96 5.79 -2.12
C ALA A 94 -10.99 5.55 -0.60
N ASN A 95 -10.44 4.43 -0.12
CA ASN A 95 -10.40 4.10 1.31
C ASN A 95 -9.08 4.56 1.97
N TYR A 96 -8.15 5.15 1.22
CA TYR A 96 -6.91 5.67 1.77
C TYR A 96 -7.16 7.03 2.44
N VAL A 97 -6.34 7.35 3.44
CA VAL A 97 -6.36 8.65 4.12
C VAL A 97 -5.44 9.60 3.37
N THR A 98 -5.96 10.75 2.93
CA THR A 98 -5.13 11.83 2.38
C THR A 98 -4.28 12.45 3.47
N LEU A 99 -2.96 12.40 3.30
CA LEU A 99 -1.99 12.96 4.24
C LEU A 99 -1.45 14.31 3.80
N PHE A 100 -1.30 14.48 2.49
CA PHE A 100 -0.80 15.70 1.87
C PHE A 100 -1.54 15.93 0.55
N ASP A 101 -1.89 17.19 0.30
CA ASP A 101 -2.48 17.65 -0.94
C ASP A 101 -1.97 19.08 -1.16
N GLY A 102 -0.98 19.23 -2.04
CA GLY A 102 -0.29 20.49 -2.27
C GLY A 102 -0.06 20.77 -3.74
N ASN A 103 0.43 21.97 -4.03
CA ASN A 103 0.79 22.39 -5.38
C ASN A 103 2.24 22.89 -5.39
N ASN A 104 2.98 22.66 -6.48
CA ASN A 104 4.33 23.10 -6.72
C ASN A 104 5.29 22.74 -5.56
N ALA A 105 5.12 21.53 -5.03
CA ALA A 105 5.86 21.07 -3.87
C ALA A 105 7.34 20.84 -4.21
N PRO A 106 8.27 21.02 -3.25
CA PRO A 106 9.65 20.61 -3.44
C PRO A 106 9.77 19.09 -3.72
N ASN A 107 10.87 18.68 -4.35
CA ASN A 107 11.14 17.25 -4.65
C ASN A 107 11.09 16.36 -3.40
N VAL A 108 11.47 16.91 -2.24
CA VAL A 108 11.32 16.26 -0.94
C VAL A 108 10.19 16.95 -0.19
N VAL A 109 9.08 16.24 -0.04
CA VAL A 109 7.87 16.71 0.63
C VAL A 109 7.88 16.22 2.08
N GLU A 110 7.99 17.15 3.02
CA GLU A 110 7.84 16.88 4.45
C GLU A 110 6.34 16.69 4.78
N ILE A 111 5.99 15.56 5.37
CA ILE A 111 4.59 15.17 5.61
C ILE A 111 4.31 15.12 7.11
N ASP A 112 5.13 14.35 7.84
CA ASP A 112 5.01 14.06 9.28
C ASP A 112 3.56 13.85 9.75
N LYS A 113 2.85 12.95 9.07
CA LYS A 113 1.47 12.57 9.41
C LYS A 113 1.41 11.13 9.85
N THR A 114 0.65 10.88 10.91
CA THR A 114 0.42 9.55 11.47
C THR A 114 -1.02 9.11 11.24
N ILE A 115 -1.20 7.89 10.75
CA ILE A 115 -2.49 7.19 10.76
C ILE A 115 -2.40 5.95 11.63
N SER A 116 -3.54 5.48 12.12
CA SER A 116 -3.61 4.29 12.94
C SER A 116 -4.71 3.34 12.48
N ARG A 117 -4.49 2.05 12.72
CA ARG A 117 -5.47 1.00 12.46
C ARG A 117 -5.34 -0.10 13.49
N ASP A 118 -6.48 -0.65 13.90
CA ASP A 118 -6.54 -1.67 14.93
C ASP A 118 -6.78 -3.05 14.28
N VAL A 119 -6.17 -4.07 14.87
CA VAL A 119 -6.46 -5.49 14.60
C VAL A 119 -7.20 -6.04 15.81
N CYS A 120 -8.45 -6.47 15.61
CA CYS A 120 -9.34 -6.90 16.69
C CYS A 120 -9.53 -8.43 16.68
N GLY A 121 -8.66 -9.15 17.39
CA GLY A 121 -8.77 -10.59 17.63
C GLY A 121 -8.32 -11.48 16.45
N LYS A 122 -7.93 -10.89 15.32
CA LYS A 122 -7.46 -11.64 14.13
C LYS A 122 -5.97 -11.93 14.21
N GLY A 123 -5.57 -13.09 13.71
CA GLY A 123 -4.16 -13.43 13.52
C GLY A 123 -3.60 -12.79 12.24
N VAL A 124 -2.49 -12.07 12.34
CA VAL A 124 -1.80 -11.47 11.19
C VAL A 124 -0.31 -11.79 11.26
N ARG A 125 0.27 -12.18 10.13
CA ARG A 125 1.73 -12.45 10.03
C ARG A 125 2.50 -11.27 9.44
N LYS A 126 1.82 -10.49 8.60
CA LYS A 126 2.40 -9.42 7.81
C LYS A 126 1.37 -8.31 7.61
N ILE A 127 1.79 -7.08 7.81
CA ILE A 127 0.97 -5.88 7.59
C ILE A 127 1.67 -5.03 6.55
N ALA A 128 0.96 -4.55 5.54
CA ALA A 128 1.53 -3.68 4.52
C ALA A 128 1.19 -2.21 4.81
N MET A 129 2.23 -1.42 5.06
CA MET A 129 2.19 0.04 5.00
C MET A 129 2.14 0.44 3.53
N ARG A 130 1.01 0.96 3.07
CA ARG A 130 0.77 1.35 1.68
C ARG A 130 0.70 2.87 1.58
N VAL A 131 1.52 3.44 0.72
CA VAL A 131 1.45 4.86 0.34
C VAL A 131 1.32 4.94 -1.17
N ARG A 132 0.48 5.85 -1.66
CA ARG A 132 0.38 6.19 -3.07
C ARG A 132 0.57 7.69 -3.21
N ALA A 133 1.40 8.07 -4.18
CA ALA A 133 1.58 9.46 -4.57
C ALA A 133 1.20 9.61 -6.03
N ILE A 134 0.41 10.63 -6.31
CA ILE A 134 0.05 11.09 -7.65
C ILE A 134 0.37 12.58 -7.75
N ASP A 135 0.63 13.02 -8.96
CA ASP A 135 0.72 14.40 -9.38
C ASP A 135 -0.65 14.82 -9.94
N LYS A 136 -1.18 15.96 -9.49
CA LYS A 136 -2.52 16.38 -9.88
C LYS A 136 -2.45 17.27 -11.12
N ASP A 137 -2.65 16.70 -12.30
CA ASP A 137 -2.98 17.50 -13.48
C ASP A 137 -4.48 17.64 -13.58
N GLY A 138 -4.98 18.86 -13.82
CA GLY A 138 -6.39 19.21 -13.60
C GLY A 138 -7.46 18.23 -14.14
N ILE A 139 -7.19 17.43 -15.18
CA ILE A 139 -8.10 16.40 -15.70
C ILE A 139 -7.59 14.95 -15.47
N ASN A 140 -6.28 14.72 -15.35
CA ASN A 140 -5.70 13.38 -15.24
C ASN A 140 -4.74 13.32 -14.04
N ASP A 141 -4.93 12.35 -13.17
CA ASP A 141 -4.00 12.10 -12.06
C ASP A 141 -2.77 11.32 -12.59
N ASP A 142 -1.60 11.96 -12.60
CA ASP A 142 -0.36 11.38 -13.09
C ASP A 142 0.37 10.62 -11.97
N LYS A 143 0.58 9.31 -12.13
CA LYS A 143 1.16 8.49 -11.06
C LYS A 143 2.61 8.90 -10.79
N ILE A 144 2.95 9.21 -9.53
CA ILE A 144 4.34 9.33 -9.08
C ILE A 144 4.89 7.94 -8.76
N ASP A 145 4.31 7.24 -7.79
CA ASP A 145 4.62 5.83 -7.50
C ASP A 145 3.65 5.24 -6.45
N ASN A 146 3.75 3.93 -6.26
CA ASN A 146 3.19 3.20 -5.13
C ASN A 146 4.32 2.69 -4.23
N TYR A 147 4.12 2.69 -2.91
CA TYR A 147 5.14 2.30 -1.94
C TYR A 147 4.56 1.30 -0.94
N LYS A 148 5.16 0.10 -0.87
CA LYS A 148 4.72 -1.00 0.00
C LYS A 148 5.86 -1.46 0.90
N CYS A 149 5.72 -1.24 2.20
CA CYS A 149 6.65 -1.77 3.20
C CYS A 149 5.94 -2.63 4.21
N HIS A 150 6.58 -3.75 4.60
CA HIS A 150 5.96 -4.72 5.48
C HIS A 150 6.41 -4.57 6.93
N ILE A 151 5.45 -4.69 7.84
CA ILE A 151 5.68 -4.89 9.27
C ILE A 151 5.51 -6.39 9.54
N THR A 152 6.48 -6.98 10.23
CA THR A 152 6.46 -8.39 10.68
C THR A 152 6.87 -8.50 12.15
N GLY A 153 6.41 -9.55 12.83
CA GLY A 153 6.56 -9.71 14.28
C GLY A 153 7.82 -10.44 14.76
N GLU A 154 8.75 -10.81 13.86
CA GLU A 154 9.92 -11.63 14.23
C GLU A 154 10.89 -10.88 15.15
N ARG A 155 11.24 -9.65 14.79
CA ARG A 155 12.26 -8.86 15.51
C ARG A 155 11.67 -7.81 16.45
N ASN A 156 10.48 -7.31 16.13
CA ASN A 156 9.83 -6.23 16.87
C ASN A 156 8.33 -6.54 16.99
N PRO A 157 7.92 -7.48 17.87
CA PRO A 157 6.50 -7.76 18.13
C PRO A 157 5.79 -6.54 18.76
N PRO A 158 4.45 -6.53 18.83
CA PRO A 158 3.74 -5.43 19.49
C PRO A 158 4.20 -5.23 20.94
N ALA A 159 4.42 -3.97 21.32
CA ALA A 159 4.73 -3.61 22.70
C ALA A 159 3.53 -3.88 23.63
N GLN A 160 3.78 -3.92 24.95
CA GLN A 160 2.73 -4.24 25.93
C GLN A 160 1.62 -3.18 25.95
N ASP A 161 1.96 -1.91 25.70
CA ASP A 161 1.03 -0.78 25.72
C ASP A 161 1.59 0.39 24.88
N GLU A 162 0.79 1.45 24.75
CA GLU A 162 1.17 2.65 24.00
C GLU A 162 2.41 3.36 24.57
N ARG A 163 2.61 3.29 25.89
CA ARG A 163 3.68 4.04 26.58
C ARG A 163 5.06 3.40 26.37
N SER A 164 5.08 2.07 26.29
CA SER A 164 6.26 1.26 26.01
C SER A 164 6.53 1.11 24.51
N ALA A 165 5.60 1.53 23.65
CA ALA A 165 5.73 1.43 22.21
C ALA A 165 6.71 2.46 21.64
N GLU A 166 7.91 1.99 21.27
CA GLU A 166 8.90 2.79 20.58
C GLU A 166 8.62 2.84 19.07
N TRP A 167 8.90 3.99 18.45
CA TRP A 167 8.92 4.12 17.00
C TRP A 167 10.07 3.31 16.42
N SER A 168 9.81 2.61 15.31
CA SER A 168 10.85 1.99 14.51
C SER A 168 11.86 3.05 14.03
N MET A 169 13.05 2.59 13.65
CA MET A 169 13.92 3.38 12.79
C MET A 169 13.17 3.78 11.51
N GLU A 170 13.65 4.85 10.88
CA GLU A 170 13.12 5.27 9.59
C GLU A 170 13.43 4.24 8.50
N ILE A 171 12.40 3.85 7.77
CA ILE A 171 12.44 2.83 6.73
C ILE A 171 12.37 3.55 5.38
N PRO A 172 13.44 3.52 4.56
CA PRO A 172 13.42 4.06 3.21
C PRO A 172 12.68 3.10 2.28
N CYS A 173 11.37 3.28 2.17
CA CYS A 173 10.50 2.43 1.36
C CYS A 173 10.62 2.78 -0.13
N ALA A 174 11.08 1.82 -0.93
CA ALA A 174 11.24 1.98 -2.37
C ALA A 174 9.89 2.10 -3.10
N GLY A 175 9.83 2.96 -4.10
CA GLY A 175 8.77 2.93 -5.10
C GLY A 175 8.75 1.61 -5.87
N GLU A 176 7.54 1.15 -6.21
CA GLU A 176 7.29 -0.06 -6.99
C GLU A 176 7.78 0.10 -8.43
N ASP A 177 7.51 1.25 -9.06
CA ASP A 177 7.93 1.54 -10.43
C ASP A 177 9.34 2.14 -10.48
N ARG A 178 9.67 3.02 -9.53
CA ARG A 178 10.97 3.70 -9.44
C ARG A 178 11.61 3.49 -8.06
N PRO A 179 12.51 2.51 -7.92
CA PRO A 179 13.19 2.26 -6.65
C PRO A 179 14.03 3.43 -6.13
N SER A 180 14.38 4.41 -6.97
CA SER A 180 15.08 5.64 -6.55
C SER A 180 14.15 6.64 -5.85
N SER A 181 12.85 6.60 -6.13
CA SER A 181 11.82 7.34 -5.39
C SER A 181 11.60 6.65 -4.05
N LYS A 182 11.62 7.40 -2.95
CA LYS A 182 11.53 6.85 -1.59
C LYS A 182 10.48 7.56 -0.76
N VAL A 183 9.61 6.80 -0.10
CA VAL A 183 8.87 7.30 1.06
C VAL A 183 9.54 6.81 2.34
N TYR A 184 9.70 7.70 3.30
CA TYR A 184 10.34 7.41 4.57
C TYR A 184 9.26 7.19 5.63
N LEU A 185 9.22 5.98 6.16
CA LEU A 185 8.16 5.53 7.06
C LEU A 185 8.74 5.16 8.42
N ARG A 186 7.94 5.36 9.47
CA ARG A 186 8.17 4.75 10.79
C ARG A 186 6.89 4.11 11.24
N TYR A 187 6.98 3.08 12.07
CA TYR A 187 5.82 2.47 12.68
C TYR A 187 6.04 2.21 14.16
N ARG A 188 4.95 2.13 14.90
CA ARG A 188 4.92 1.51 16.22
C ARG A 188 3.62 0.72 16.34
N TRP A 189 3.64 -0.32 17.16
CA TRP A 189 2.45 -1.12 17.41
C TRP A 189 2.46 -1.69 18.80
N TYR A 190 1.30 -1.80 19.40
CA TYR A 190 1.13 -2.15 20.79
C TYR A 190 -0.22 -2.77 21.07
N PHE A 191 -0.28 -3.63 22.08
CA PHE A 191 -1.54 -4.20 22.55
C PHE A 191 -2.44 -3.11 23.12
N ILE A 192 -3.75 -3.26 22.87
CA ILE A 192 -4.80 -2.40 23.40
C ILE A 192 -5.88 -3.27 24.07
N PRO A 193 -6.62 -2.75 25.06
CA PRO A 193 -7.81 -3.44 25.58
C PRO A 193 -8.82 -3.72 24.47
N GLU A 194 -9.47 -4.87 24.50
CA GLU A 194 -10.47 -5.28 23.51
C GLU A 194 -11.57 -4.21 23.32
N GLN A 195 -12.00 -3.57 24.40
CA GLN A 195 -13.05 -2.54 24.39
C GLN A 195 -12.63 -1.26 23.66
N GLN A 196 -11.33 -1.05 23.46
CA GLN A 196 -10.78 0.10 22.73
C GLN A 196 -10.52 -0.21 21.25
N CYS A 197 -10.70 -1.46 20.83
CA CYS A 197 -10.38 -1.88 19.47
C CYS A 197 -11.45 -1.43 18.48
N ARG A 198 -11.03 -0.72 17.43
CA ARG A 198 -11.91 -0.21 16.38
C ARG A 198 -12.02 -1.21 15.22
N PRO A 199 -13.21 -1.78 14.95
CA PRO A 199 -13.40 -2.65 13.79
C PRO A 199 -13.00 -1.94 12.50
N SER A 200 -12.29 -2.62 11.61
CA SER A 200 -11.84 -2.06 10.33
C SER A 200 -11.97 -3.08 9.18
N SER A 201 -12.23 -2.57 7.98
CA SER A 201 -12.31 -3.36 6.73
C SER A 201 -11.47 -2.71 5.63
N ASN A 202 -11.02 -3.47 4.63
CA ASN A 202 -10.42 -2.89 3.42
C ASN A 202 -11.50 -2.32 2.47
N GLY A 203 -12.78 -2.49 2.80
CA GLY A 203 -13.90 -1.84 2.10
C GLY A 203 -14.13 -2.39 0.68
N GLN A 204 -13.74 -3.64 0.42
CA GLN A 204 -14.10 -4.31 -0.83
C GLN A 204 -15.57 -4.73 -0.76
N GLY A 205 -16.47 -3.85 -1.22
CA GLY A 205 -17.83 -4.25 -1.53
C GLY A 205 -17.85 -5.24 -2.72
N LEU A 206 -18.96 -5.96 -2.91
CA LEU A 206 -19.11 -6.96 -3.97
C LEU A 206 -18.84 -6.42 -5.40
N PHE A 207 -18.84 -5.09 -5.57
CA PHE A 207 -18.63 -4.39 -6.83
C PHE A 207 -17.38 -3.47 -6.86
N SER A 208 -16.53 -3.47 -5.83
CA SER A 208 -15.42 -2.50 -5.73
C SER A 208 -14.33 -2.68 -6.79
N GLY A 209 -14.21 -3.86 -7.40
CA GLY A 209 -13.24 -4.12 -8.48
C GLY A 209 -13.72 -3.71 -9.89
N LEU A 210 -15.02 -3.46 -10.08
CA LEU A 210 -15.59 -3.15 -11.40
C LEU A 210 -15.41 -1.68 -11.83
N PHE A 211 -15.11 -0.77 -10.90
CA PHE A 211 -15.10 0.68 -11.15
C PHE A 211 -13.83 1.42 -10.68
N SER A 212 -12.79 0.70 -10.28
CA SER A 212 -11.49 1.26 -9.92
C SER A 212 -10.66 1.50 -11.19
N ARG A 213 -10.94 2.57 -11.93
CA ARG A 213 -10.05 3.11 -12.97
C ARG A 213 -9.23 4.27 -12.41
#